data_AF-A0A2V6G7Z3-F1
#
_entry.id   AF-A0A2V6G7Z3-F1
#
_cell.length_a   1.000
_cell.length_b   1.000
_cell.length_c   1.000
_cell.angle_alpha   90.00
_cell.angle_beta   90.00
_cell.angle_gamma   90.00
#
_symmetry.space_group_name_H-M   'P 1'
#
loop_
_entity.id
_entity.type
_entity.pdbx_description
1 polymer ?
#
loop_
_entity_poly.entity_id
_entity_poly.type
_entity_poly.pdbx_seq_one_letter_code
_entity_poly.pdbx_strand_id
1 'polypeptide(L)'
;MGSQNGRVVVLCGVLFFSGTGALIFETLWLRLSGLAFGNSTWAAALILSSFMAGLALGNALAASSKIRRWRPLHFYAVLELAVAFFGCTIVFGLPVLGDWMRPVWQTLWNYQPTLLGLRFVVSFLILLVPTTAMGLTLPVIIEDPLLREMEFSRAIGFLYGSNTLGAMLGAVLGEAYLIGAFGLYGTSVTAGATLCIAAAIALVVVRFGRARYAGFKSANPPAHSKFPLIFDASYRLPRRLLFISFGTGLIFLTLEVIWFRFLRLYVASSPTAFAIMLAVALAGIGLGSIVAGAIHRRL
;
A
#
# COMPACT_ATOMS: atom_id res chain seq x y z
N MET A 1 -23.66 -0.22 -20.58
CA MET A 1 -22.20 -0.20 -20.83
C MET A 1 -21.52 1.11 -20.41
N GLY A 2 -22.04 2.30 -20.71
CA GLY A 2 -21.37 3.59 -20.37
C GLY A 2 -21.17 3.88 -18.86
N SER A 3 -22.07 3.42 -17.98
CA SER A 3 -21.97 3.72 -16.54
C SER A 3 -20.98 2.85 -15.75
N GLN A 4 -20.67 1.65 -16.23
CA GLN A 4 -19.71 0.76 -15.57
C GLN A 4 -18.27 1.20 -15.82
N ASN A 5 -17.92 1.53 -17.08
CA ASN A 5 -16.61 2.06 -17.41
C ASN A 5 -16.31 3.36 -16.64
N GLY A 6 -17.29 4.26 -16.49
CA GLY A 6 -17.12 5.48 -15.72
C GLY A 6 -16.77 5.21 -14.24
N ARG A 7 -17.41 4.21 -13.61
CA ARG A 7 -17.13 3.86 -12.21
C ARG A 7 -15.74 3.25 -12.03
N VAL A 8 -15.30 2.40 -12.97
CA VAL A 8 -13.94 1.81 -12.95
C VAL A 8 -12.89 2.90 -13.07
N VAL A 9 -13.08 3.87 -13.97
CA VAL A 9 -12.16 5.01 -14.11
C VAL A 9 -12.07 5.82 -12.82
N VAL A 10 -13.21 6.07 -12.16
CA VAL A 10 -13.23 6.77 -10.87
C VAL A 10 -12.50 5.95 -9.79
N LEU A 11 -12.72 4.63 -9.70
CA LEU A 11 -12.02 3.77 -8.74
C LEU A 11 -10.52 3.68 -9.02
N CYS A 12 -10.11 3.63 -10.28
CA CYS A 12 -8.71 3.75 -10.68
C CYS A 12 -8.10 5.08 -10.22
N GLY A 13 -8.83 6.19 -10.36
CA GLY A 13 -8.41 7.50 -9.85
C GLY A 13 -8.28 7.53 -8.32
N VAL A 14 -9.26 6.97 -7.61
CA VAL A 14 -9.22 6.83 -6.13
C VAL A 14 -7.98 6.05 -5.70
N LEU A 15 -7.74 4.89 -6.32
CA LEU A 15 -6.59 4.05 -6.02
C LEU A 15 -5.26 4.71 -6.41
N PHE A 16 -5.23 5.50 -7.48
CA PHE A 16 -4.05 6.27 -7.87
C PHE A 16 -3.67 7.27 -6.78
N PHE A 17 -4.62 8.09 -6.31
CA PHE A 17 -4.37 9.03 -5.21
C PHE A 17 -4.00 8.34 -3.90
N SER A 18 -4.68 7.23 -3.57
CA SER A 18 -4.32 6.38 -2.43
C SER A 18 -2.88 5.87 -2.51
N GLY A 19 -2.48 5.34 -3.66
CA GLY A 19 -1.12 4.88 -3.91
C GLY A 19 -0.10 6.00 -3.76
N THR A 20 -0.39 7.18 -4.31
CA THR A 20 0.46 8.38 -4.18
C THR A 20 0.68 8.76 -2.73
N GLY A 21 -0.40 8.91 -1.94
CA GLY A 21 -0.27 9.25 -0.52
C GLY A 21 0.45 8.17 0.29
N ALA A 22 0.18 6.90 0.01
CA ALA A 22 0.78 5.78 0.72
C ALA A 22 2.31 5.71 0.53
N LEU A 23 2.80 5.91 -0.69
CA LEU A 23 4.23 5.87 -0.98
C LEU A 23 4.98 7.13 -0.55
N ILE A 24 4.32 8.28 -0.52
CA ILE A 24 4.88 9.47 0.14
C ILE A 24 5.09 9.19 1.63
N PHE A 25 4.13 8.55 2.30
CA PHE A 25 4.30 8.14 3.70
C PHE A 25 5.42 7.11 3.88
N GLU A 26 5.49 6.09 3.04
CA GLU A 26 6.54 5.07 3.12
C GLU A 26 7.95 5.68 3.01
N THR A 27 8.16 6.53 2.00
CA THR A 27 9.44 7.23 1.80
C THR A 27 9.79 8.15 2.98
N LEU A 28 8.82 8.92 3.49
CA LEU A 28 9.01 9.74 4.69
C LEU A 28 9.36 8.91 5.92
N TRP A 29 8.67 7.80 6.17
CA TRP A 29 8.92 6.95 7.32
C TRP A 29 10.27 6.27 7.24
N LEU A 30 10.69 5.80 6.05
CA LEU A 30 12.03 5.24 5.84
C LEU A 30 13.12 6.28 6.11
N ARG A 31 12.95 7.51 5.62
CA ARG A 31 13.86 8.62 5.85
C ARG A 31 13.94 8.98 7.34
N LEU A 32 12.80 9.19 7.99
CA LEU A 32 12.73 9.54 9.42
C LEU A 32 13.27 8.44 10.31
N SER A 33 12.98 7.18 9.99
CA SER A 33 13.51 6.04 10.74
C SER A 33 15.02 5.91 10.58
N GLY A 34 15.55 6.21 9.39
CA GLY A 34 17.01 6.32 9.17
C GLY A 34 17.66 7.44 9.98
N LEU A 35 16.95 8.55 10.21
CA LEU A 35 17.42 9.66 11.06
C LEU A 35 17.31 9.33 12.56
N ALA A 36 16.20 8.73 13.00
CA ALA A 36 15.91 8.45 14.41
C ALA A 36 16.66 7.22 14.95
N PHE A 37 16.78 6.17 14.13
CA PHE A 37 17.42 4.91 14.52
C PHE A 37 18.81 4.74 13.92
N GLY A 38 19.29 5.68 13.10
CA GLY A 38 20.62 5.65 12.49
C GLY A 38 20.65 4.95 11.12
N ASN A 39 21.51 5.46 10.23
CA ASN A 39 21.53 5.13 8.79
C ASN A 39 22.31 3.84 8.47
N SER A 40 22.04 2.73 9.17
CA SER A 40 22.63 1.44 8.78
C SER A 40 21.81 0.77 7.67
N THR A 41 22.49 0.08 6.75
CA THR A 41 21.84 -0.69 5.67
C THR A 41 20.94 -1.79 6.22
N TRP A 42 21.26 -2.33 7.39
CA TRP A 42 20.46 -3.32 8.10
C TRP A 42 19.18 -2.72 8.66
N ALA A 43 19.23 -1.52 9.25
CA ALA A 43 18.04 -0.86 9.78
C ALA A 43 17.03 -0.56 8.66
N ALA A 44 17.49 -0.01 7.52
CA ALA A 44 16.62 0.28 6.39
C ALA A 44 15.90 -0.98 5.86
N ALA A 45 16.63 -2.10 5.70
CA ALA A 45 16.04 -3.37 5.25
C ALA A 45 15.02 -3.93 6.25
N LEU A 46 15.27 -3.79 7.56
CA LEU A 46 14.36 -4.21 8.62
C LEU A 46 13.08 -3.37 8.67
N ILE A 47 13.18 -2.05 8.43
CA ILE A 47 12.02 -1.16 8.35
C ILE A 47 11.17 -1.51 7.13
N LEU A 48 11.78 -1.71 5.96
CA LEU A 48 11.07 -2.14 4.75
C LEU A 48 10.40 -3.51 4.96
N SER A 49 11.10 -4.45 5.60
CA SER A 49 10.55 -5.76 5.95
C SER A 49 9.36 -5.65 6.91
N SER A 50 9.43 -4.71 7.86
CA SER A 50 8.33 -4.42 8.78
C SER A 50 7.11 -3.87 8.05
N PHE A 51 7.33 -2.96 7.09
CA PHE A 51 6.28 -2.40 6.24
C PHE A 51 5.61 -3.47 5.39
N MET A 52 6.41 -4.32 4.72
CA MET A 52 5.92 -5.44 3.91
C MET A 52 5.19 -6.49 4.75
N ALA A 53 5.65 -6.76 5.98
CA ALA A 53 4.97 -7.66 6.90
C ALA A 53 3.59 -7.12 7.32
N GLY A 54 3.46 -5.81 7.55
CA GLY A 54 2.17 -5.17 7.81
C GLY A 54 1.22 -5.23 6.61
N LEU A 55 1.70 -4.97 5.38
CA LEU A 55 0.92 -5.17 4.15
C LEU A 55 0.45 -6.62 4.00
N ALA A 56 1.32 -7.59 4.29
CA ALA A 56 0.99 -9.01 4.25
C ALA A 56 -0.09 -9.38 5.27
N LEU A 57 -0.01 -8.84 6.50
CA LEU A 57 -1.03 -9.00 7.52
C LEU A 57 -2.37 -8.39 7.09
N GLY A 58 -2.36 -7.20 6.49
CA GLY A 58 -3.56 -6.57 5.92
C GLY A 58 -4.23 -7.46 4.86
N ASN A 59 -3.46 -7.96 3.90
CA ASN A 59 -3.96 -8.88 2.88
C ASN A 59 -4.48 -10.20 3.47
N ALA A 60 -3.81 -10.75 4.49
CA ALA A 60 -4.26 -11.95 5.19
C ALA A 60 -5.57 -11.72 5.98
N LEU A 61 -5.73 -10.54 6.58
CA LEU A 61 -6.96 -10.14 7.24
C LEU A 61 -8.10 -9.99 6.22
N ALA A 62 -7.86 -9.35 5.07
CA ALA A 62 -8.81 -9.26 3.96
C ALA A 62 -9.30 -10.64 3.48
N ALA A 63 -8.39 -11.62 3.42
CA ALA A 63 -8.72 -13.00 3.09
C ALA A 63 -9.65 -13.68 4.11
N SER A 64 -9.80 -13.14 5.33
CA SER A 64 -10.72 -13.69 6.32
C SER A 64 -12.16 -13.25 6.05
N SER A 65 -13.10 -14.21 6.10
CA SER A 65 -14.53 -14.04 5.76
C SER A 65 -15.29 -12.97 6.60
N LYS A 66 -14.65 -12.36 7.60
CA LYS A 66 -15.29 -11.39 8.53
C LYS A 66 -15.46 -9.99 7.93
N ILE A 67 -14.64 -9.57 6.96
CA ILE A 67 -14.68 -8.20 6.40
C ILE A 67 -15.87 -7.98 5.44
N ARG A 68 -16.40 -9.07 4.87
CA ARG A 68 -17.53 -9.08 3.93
C ARG A 68 -18.85 -8.51 4.44
N ARG A 69 -19.02 -8.31 5.77
CA ARG A 69 -20.23 -7.68 6.34
C ARG A 69 -20.25 -6.16 6.22
N TRP A 70 -19.10 -5.55 5.93
CA TRP A 70 -18.94 -4.11 5.95
C TRP A 70 -19.24 -3.54 4.57
N ARG A 71 -19.74 -2.31 4.49
CA ARG A 71 -19.93 -1.64 3.19
C ARG A 71 -18.53 -1.34 2.63
N PRO A 72 -18.08 -1.99 1.52
CA PRO A 72 -16.68 -2.03 1.13
C PRO A 72 -16.09 -0.62 0.95
N LEU A 73 -16.77 0.26 0.23
CA LEU A 73 -16.32 1.64 0.03
C LEU A 73 -16.32 2.51 1.31
N HIS A 74 -17.21 2.26 2.28
CA HIS A 74 -17.15 3.00 3.55
C HIS A 74 -15.98 2.51 4.39
N PHE A 75 -15.76 1.19 4.42
CA PHE A 75 -14.64 0.61 5.14
C PHE A 75 -13.31 1.07 4.51
N TYR A 76 -13.22 1.08 3.18
CA TYR A 76 -12.12 1.69 2.45
C TYR A 76 -11.86 3.14 2.86
N ALA A 77 -12.90 4.00 2.88
CA ALA A 77 -12.73 5.39 3.31
C ALA A 77 -12.24 5.52 4.77
N VAL A 78 -12.70 4.65 5.66
CA VAL A 78 -12.20 4.61 7.06
C VAL A 78 -10.74 4.16 7.11
N LEU A 79 -10.34 3.18 6.29
CA LEU A 79 -8.94 2.75 6.19
C LEU A 79 -8.05 3.88 5.69
N GLU A 80 -8.44 4.59 4.63
CA GLU A 80 -7.70 5.74 4.10
C GLU A 80 -7.53 6.85 5.14
N LEU A 81 -8.59 7.17 5.88
CA LEU A 81 -8.53 8.16 6.98
C LEU A 81 -7.65 7.67 8.14
N ALA A 82 -7.69 6.38 8.47
CA ALA A 82 -6.81 5.80 9.47
C ALA A 82 -5.34 5.91 9.03
N VAL A 83 -5.03 5.59 7.76
CA VAL A 83 -3.68 5.74 7.21
C VAL A 83 -3.24 7.20 7.25
N ALA A 84 -4.10 8.15 6.87
CA ALA A 84 -3.78 9.58 6.93
C ALA A 84 -3.49 10.04 8.37
N PHE A 85 -4.33 9.64 9.33
CA PHE A 85 -4.19 10.02 10.73
C PHE A 85 -2.94 9.41 11.37
N PHE A 86 -2.79 8.08 11.31
CA PHE A 86 -1.63 7.39 11.86
C PHE A 86 -0.35 7.78 11.14
N GLY A 87 -0.41 7.96 9.81
CA GLY A 87 0.76 8.33 9.03
C GLY A 87 1.31 9.71 9.38
N CYS A 88 0.45 10.71 9.52
CA CYS A 88 0.85 12.01 10.04
C CYS A 88 1.39 11.87 11.47
N THR A 89 0.65 11.20 12.35
CA THR A 89 1.06 11.01 13.75
C THR A 89 2.47 10.41 13.87
N ILE A 90 2.79 9.44 13.01
CA ILE A 90 4.12 8.80 12.96
C ILE A 90 5.19 9.79 12.49
N VAL A 91 4.93 10.61 11.46
CA VAL A 91 5.90 11.63 11.00
C VAL A 91 6.21 12.63 12.10
N PHE A 92 5.20 13.10 12.84
CA PHE A 92 5.41 14.05 13.95
C PHE A 92 6.00 13.37 15.20
N GLY A 93 5.66 12.10 15.45
CA GLY A 93 6.07 11.36 16.64
C GLY A 93 7.46 10.73 16.55
N LEU A 94 7.93 10.34 15.35
CA LEU A 94 9.22 9.66 15.19
C LEU A 94 10.42 10.47 15.67
N PRO A 95 10.53 11.78 15.39
CA PRO A 95 11.63 12.59 15.90
C PRO A 95 11.66 12.61 17.43
N VAL A 96 10.50 12.79 18.06
CA VAL A 96 10.37 12.78 19.53
C VAL A 96 10.75 11.41 20.09
N LEU A 97 10.24 10.33 19.50
CA LEU A 97 10.59 8.98 19.94
C LEU A 97 12.08 8.69 19.76
N GLY A 98 12.68 9.16 18.66
CA GLY A 98 14.11 9.09 18.41
C GLY A 98 14.89 9.70 19.57
N ASP A 99 14.51 10.92 19.99
CA ASP A 99 15.12 11.67 21.08
C ASP A 99 15.01 10.97 22.43
N TRP A 100 13.81 10.45 22.74
CA TRP A 100 13.58 9.66 23.95
C TRP A 100 14.36 8.35 24.00
N MET A 101 14.60 7.73 22.83
CA MET A 101 15.33 6.46 22.72
C MET A 101 16.84 6.64 22.56
N ARG A 102 17.35 7.86 22.32
CA ARG A 102 18.79 8.17 22.25
C ARG A 102 19.63 7.53 23.37
N PRO A 103 19.30 7.63 24.67
CA PRO A 103 20.11 7.02 25.72
C PRO A 103 20.17 5.50 25.59
N VAL A 104 19.05 4.85 25.25
CA VAL A 104 18.98 3.39 25.03
C VAL A 104 19.86 2.98 23.83
N TRP A 105 19.85 3.76 22.75
CA TRP A 105 20.68 3.53 21.58
C TRP A 105 22.17 3.69 21.87
N GLN A 106 22.55 4.64 22.72
CA GLN A 106 23.94 4.84 23.13
C GLN A 106 24.44 3.71 24.03
N THR A 107 23.63 3.26 25.01
CA THR A 107 24.00 2.16 25.90
C THR A 107 24.14 0.83 25.15
N LEU A 108 23.27 0.57 24.19
CA LEU A 108 23.27 -0.66 23.39
C LEU A 108 24.19 -0.60 22.16
N TRP A 109 24.98 0.47 21.98
CA TRP A 109 25.86 0.63 20.83
C TRP A 109 26.87 -0.51 20.68
N ASN A 110 27.37 -1.04 21.81
CA ASN A 110 28.31 -2.17 21.81
C ASN A 110 27.63 -3.53 21.58
N TYR A 111 26.29 -3.60 21.63
CA TYR A 111 25.48 -4.81 21.46
C TYR A 111 24.66 -4.76 20.16
N GLN A 112 25.36 -4.77 19.02
CA GLN A 112 24.77 -4.56 17.70
C GLN A 112 23.58 -5.48 17.35
N PRO A 113 23.57 -6.79 17.66
CA PRO A 113 22.43 -7.66 17.35
C PRO A 113 21.17 -7.28 18.12
N THR A 114 21.31 -6.99 19.42
CA THR A 114 20.20 -6.55 20.28
C THR A 114 19.65 -5.21 19.83
N LEU A 115 20.52 -4.28 19.45
CA LEU A 115 20.16 -2.98 18.92
C LEU A 115 19.34 -3.09 17.63
N LEU A 116 19.75 -3.96 16.71
CA LEU A 116 19.01 -4.22 15.46
C LEU A 116 17.65 -4.87 15.72
N GLY A 117 17.59 -5.85 16.62
CA GLY A 117 16.34 -6.50 17.02
C GLY A 117 15.34 -5.51 17.63
N LEU A 118 15.81 -4.65 18.53
CA LEU A 118 14.97 -3.62 19.17
C LEU A 118 14.45 -2.61 18.14
N ARG A 119 15.30 -2.14 17.21
CA ARG A 119 14.89 -1.24 16.11
C ARG A 119 13.82 -1.88 15.23
N PHE A 120 13.97 -3.16 14.90
CA PHE A 120 12.98 -3.90 14.12
C PHE A 120 11.64 -3.97 14.86
N VAL A 121 11.64 -4.40 16.12
CA VAL A 121 10.41 -4.52 16.92
C VAL A 121 9.70 -3.18 17.06
N VAL A 122 10.44 -2.12 17.40
CA VAL A 122 9.88 -0.77 17.54
C VAL A 122 9.32 -0.27 16.21
N SER A 123 10.08 -0.39 15.11
CA SER A 123 9.62 0.03 13.78
C SER A 123 8.40 -0.76 13.32
N PHE A 124 8.40 -2.08 13.55
CA PHE A 124 7.28 -2.96 13.23
C PHE A 124 6.03 -2.55 13.99
N LEU A 125 6.10 -2.35 15.30
CA LEU A 125 4.93 -1.97 16.11
C LEU A 125 4.36 -0.61 15.71
N ILE A 126 5.22 0.37 15.41
CA ILE A 126 4.79 1.71 15.00
C ILE A 126 4.10 1.67 13.62
N LEU A 127 4.70 0.93 12.68
CA LEU A 127 4.20 0.86 11.31
C LEU A 127 3.05 -0.13 11.15
N LEU A 128 2.84 -1.05 12.09
CA LEU A 128 1.89 -2.16 11.97
C LEU A 128 0.49 -1.68 11.60
N VAL A 129 -0.04 -0.69 12.34
CA VAL A 129 -1.41 -0.20 12.16
C VAL A 129 -1.62 0.43 10.77
N PRO A 130 -0.86 1.46 10.36
CA PRO A 130 -1.07 2.08 9.06
C PRO A 130 -0.75 1.14 7.89
N THR A 131 0.27 0.29 8.00
CA THR A 131 0.63 -0.64 6.92
C THR A 131 -0.36 -1.79 6.76
N THR A 132 -0.94 -2.28 7.86
CA THR A 132 -2.07 -3.22 7.81
C THR A 132 -3.27 -2.58 7.15
N ALA A 133 -3.58 -1.32 7.48
CA ALA A 133 -4.66 -0.58 6.84
C ALA A 133 -4.41 -0.37 5.34
N MET A 134 -3.19 0.00 4.94
CA MET A 134 -2.78 0.08 3.54
C MET A 134 -2.96 -1.26 2.81
N GLY A 135 -2.59 -2.38 3.44
CA GLY A 135 -2.74 -3.71 2.85
C GLY A 135 -4.21 -4.15 2.67
N LEU A 136 -5.13 -3.60 3.45
CA LEU A 136 -6.57 -3.87 3.33
C LEU A 136 -7.26 -3.08 2.20
N THR A 137 -6.68 -1.95 1.76
CA THR A 137 -7.34 -1.00 0.85
C THR A 137 -7.79 -1.64 -0.47
N LEU A 138 -6.88 -2.32 -1.15
CA LEU A 138 -7.12 -2.91 -2.48
C LEU A 138 -8.08 -4.12 -2.41
N PRO A 139 -7.90 -5.11 -1.52
CA PRO A 139 -8.87 -6.20 -1.36
C PRO A 139 -10.30 -5.70 -1.07
N VAL A 140 -10.44 -4.67 -0.23
CA VAL A 140 -11.74 -4.11 0.14
C VAL A 140 -12.43 -3.41 -1.03
N ILE A 141 -11.70 -2.66 -1.87
CA ILE A 141 -12.28 -2.02 -3.07
C ILE A 141 -12.76 -3.07 -4.07
N ILE A 142 -12.01 -4.16 -4.24
CA ILE A 142 -12.31 -5.22 -5.19
C ILE A 142 -13.62 -5.96 -4.80
N GLU A 143 -14.02 -5.95 -3.53
CA GLU A 143 -15.32 -6.47 -3.08
C GLU A 143 -16.52 -5.59 -3.48
N ASP A 144 -16.33 -4.41 -4.09
CA ASP A 144 -17.43 -3.58 -4.58
C ASP A 144 -18.34 -4.42 -5.51
N PRO A 145 -19.63 -4.61 -5.16
CA PRO A 145 -20.53 -5.44 -5.94
C PRO A 145 -20.66 -5.04 -7.40
N LEU A 146 -20.39 -3.78 -7.74
CA LEU A 146 -20.45 -3.29 -9.12
C LEU A 146 -19.23 -3.68 -9.96
N LEU A 147 -18.15 -4.18 -9.34
CA LEU A 147 -17.03 -4.83 -10.01
C LEU A 147 -17.29 -6.32 -10.31
N ARG A 148 -18.33 -6.94 -9.71
CA ARG A 148 -18.64 -8.37 -9.91
C ARG A 148 -19.06 -8.74 -11.33
N GLU A 149 -19.50 -7.77 -12.12
CA GLU A 149 -19.87 -7.99 -13.53
C GLU A 149 -18.65 -7.98 -14.48
N MET A 150 -17.48 -7.53 -14.00
CA MET A 150 -16.25 -7.56 -14.78
C MET A 150 -15.45 -8.83 -14.54
N GLU A 151 -14.72 -9.25 -15.57
CA GLU A 151 -13.66 -10.26 -15.45
C GLU A 151 -12.68 -9.86 -14.34
N PHE A 152 -12.49 -10.74 -13.35
CA PHE A 152 -11.64 -10.52 -12.17
C PHE A 152 -10.25 -10.01 -12.56
N SER A 153 -9.60 -10.70 -13.49
CA SER A 153 -8.25 -10.41 -13.99
C SER A 153 -8.14 -9.01 -14.59
N ARG A 154 -9.21 -8.52 -15.21
CA ARG A 154 -9.26 -7.19 -15.80
C ARG A 154 -9.42 -6.12 -14.73
N ALA A 155 -10.38 -6.30 -13.82
CA ALA A 155 -10.60 -5.34 -12.74
C ALA A 155 -9.36 -5.20 -11.86
N ILE A 156 -8.76 -6.31 -11.44
CA ILE A 156 -7.54 -6.28 -10.61
C ILE A 156 -6.36 -5.66 -11.35
N GLY A 157 -6.17 -5.96 -12.64
CA GLY A 157 -5.08 -5.40 -13.43
C GLY A 157 -5.13 -3.87 -13.56
N PHE A 158 -6.30 -3.30 -13.83
CA PHE A 158 -6.47 -1.85 -13.90
C PHE A 158 -6.41 -1.18 -12.52
N LEU A 159 -7.07 -1.75 -11.51
CA LEU A 159 -7.11 -1.17 -10.16
C LEU A 159 -5.74 -1.20 -9.49
N TYR A 160 -5.10 -2.37 -9.47
CA TYR A 160 -3.75 -2.55 -8.93
C TYR A 160 -2.72 -1.78 -9.75
N GLY A 161 -2.84 -1.77 -11.08
CA GLY A 161 -1.98 -0.98 -11.96
C GLY A 161 -2.06 0.52 -11.68
N SER A 162 -3.27 1.09 -11.57
CA SER A 162 -3.45 2.50 -11.22
C SER A 162 -2.93 2.84 -9.82
N ASN A 163 -3.16 1.98 -8.82
CA ASN A 163 -2.60 2.15 -7.48
C ASN A 163 -1.06 2.18 -7.51
N THR A 164 -0.46 1.23 -8.22
CA THR A 164 1.00 1.09 -8.32
C THR A 164 1.64 2.25 -9.08
N LEU A 165 0.99 2.77 -10.13
CA LEU A 165 1.47 3.97 -10.84
C LEU A 165 1.32 5.24 -10.00
N GLY A 166 0.25 5.35 -9.21
CA GLY A 166 0.09 6.42 -8.22
C GLY A 166 1.20 6.35 -7.16
N ALA A 167 1.49 5.15 -6.69
CA ALA A 167 2.59 4.83 -5.77
C ALA A 167 3.96 5.23 -6.34
N MET A 168 4.25 4.89 -7.59
CA MET A 168 5.44 5.36 -8.31
C MET A 168 5.53 6.89 -8.30
N LEU A 169 4.44 7.57 -8.66
CA LEU A 169 4.40 9.03 -8.67
C LEU A 169 4.66 9.61 -7.27
N GLY A 170 4.05 9.03 -6.24
CA GLY A 170 4.23 9.42 -4.84
C GLY A 170 5.67 9.27 -4.37
N ALA A 171 6.31 8.15 -4.70
CA ALA A 171 7.71 7.90 -4.36
C ALA A 171 8.64 8.97 -4.96
N VAL A 172 8.47 9.30 -6.25
CA VAL A 172 9.30 10.33 -6.92
C VAL A 172 8.96 11.73 -6.42
N LEU A 173 7.69 12.12 -6.42
CA LEU A 173 7.28 13.48 -6.04
C LEU A 173 7.57 13.78 -4.57
N GLY A 174 7.37 12.80 -3.68
CA GLY A 174 7.68 12.91 -2.26
C GLY A 174 9.13 13.31 -2.04
N GLU A 175 10.05 12.51 -2.58
CA GLU A 175 11.48 12.64 -2.32
C GLU A 175 12.18 13.70 -3.18
N ALA A 176 11.76 13.88 -4.44
CA ALA A 176 12.42 14.82 -5.37
C ALA A 176 11.92 16.26 -5.26
N TYR A 177 10.67 16.48 -4.83
CA TYR A 177 10.05 17.82 -4.86
C TYR A 177 9.40 18.22 -3.54
N LEU A 178 8.47 17.40 -3.01
CA LEU A 178 7.65 17.79 -1.86
C LEU A 178 8.48 18.03 -0.60
N ILE A 179 9.47 17.18 -0.32
CA ILE A 179 10.36 17.38 0.84
C ILE A 179 11.18 18.67 0.69
N GLY A 180 11.64 19.00 -0.51
CA GLY A 180 12.39 20.24 -0.76
C GLY A 180 11.51 21.49 -0.64
N ALA A 181 10.26 21.43 -1.12
CA ALA A 181 9.35 22.56 -1.16
C ALA A 181 8.62 22.81 0.18
N PHE A 182 8.17 21.74 0.85
CA PHE A 182 7.29 21.80 2.02
C PHE A 182 7.91 21.22 3.30
N GLY A 183 9.14 20.70 3.23
CA GLY A 183 9.77 19.98 4.33
C GLY A 183 9.09 18.65 4.65
N LEU A 184 9.56 17.96 5.69
CA LEU A 184 9.03 16.64 6.08
C LEU A 184 7.57 16.72 6.56
N TYR A 185 7.25 17.71 7.39
CA TYR A 185 5.91 17.89 7.94
C TYR A 185 4.89 18.32 6.89
N GLY A 186 5.24 19.29 6.04
CA GLY A 186 4.35 19.71 4.95
C GLY A 186 4.11 18.59 3.94
N THR A 187 5.15 17.80 3.63
CA THR A 187 5.00 16.60 2.77
C THR A 187 4.04 15.58 3.40
N SER A 188 4.12 15.35 4.71
CA SER A 188 3.18 14.48 5.42
C SER A 188 1.75 14.97 5.36
N VAL A 189 1.53 16.28 5.49
CA VAL A 189 0.18 16.87 5.36
C VAL A 189 -0.33 16.71 3.94
N THR A 190 0.50 16.90 2.91
CA THR A 190 0.10 16.67 1.51
C THR A 190 -0.25 15.20 1.23
N ALA A 191 0.51 14.26 1.80
CA ALA A 191 0.20 12.82 1.72
C ALA A 191 -1.15 12.52 2.37
N GLY A 192 -1.35 12.97 3.61
CA GLY A 192 -2.63 12.82 4.32
C GLY A 192 -3.81 13.45 3.57
N ALA A 193 -3.63 14.66 3.00
CA ALA A 193 -4.65 15.31 2.19
C ALA A 193 -5.00 14.48 0.94
N THR A 194 -4.01 13.88 0.29
CA THR A 194 -4.21 13.02 -0.89
C THR A 194 -5.05 11.78 -0.54
N LEU A 195 -4.77 11.14 0.60
CA LEU A 195 -5.59 10.01 1.10
C LEU A 195 -7.01 10.45 1.49
N CYS A 196 -7.16 11.63 2.12
CA CYS A 196 -8.46 12.20 2.44
C CYS A 196 -9.28 12.50 1.16
N ILE A 197 -8.64 12.95 0.08
CA ILE A 197 -9.29 13.14 -1.23
C ILE A 197 -9.75 11.79 -1.79
N ALA A 198 -8.91 10.75 -1.74
CA ALA A 198 -9.29 9.41 -2.16
C ALA A 198 -10.50 8.87 -1.36
N ALA A 199 -10.49 9.04 -0.04
CA ALA A 199 -11.59 8.69 0.85
C ALA A 199 -12.88 9.47 0.53
N ALA A 200 -12.77 10.78 0.30
CA ALA A 200 -13.90 11.64 -0.04
C ALA A 200 -14.55 11.22 -1.37
N ILE A 201 -13.74 10.99 -2.41
CA ILE A 201 -14.23 10.51 -3.71
C ILE A 201 -14.92 9.15 -3.55
N ALA A 202 -14.35 8.22 -2.77
CA ALA A 202 -14.98 6.93 -2.49
C ALA A 202 -16.35 7.09 -1.81
N LEU A 203 -16.47 7.98 -0.80
CA LEU A 203 -17.74 8.26 -0.13
C LEU A 203 -18.78 8.91 -1.07
N VAL A 204 -18.34 9.80 -1.95
CA VAL A 204 -19.17 10.42 -2.99
C VAL A 204 -19.71 9.35 -3.94
N VAL A 205 -18.88 8.43 -4.42
CA VAL A 205 -19.28 7.29 -5.26
C VAL A 205 -20.33 6.42 -4.57
N VAL A 206 -20.25 6.25 -3.24
CA VAL A 206 -21.28 5.51 -2.49
C VAL A 206 -22.61 6.25 -2.47
N ARG A 207 -22.59 7.57 -2.21
CA ARG A 207 -23.82 8.38 -2.16
C ARG A 207 -24.56 8.38 -3.49
N PHE A 208 -23.84 8.57 -4.60
CA PHE A 208 -24.45 8.56 -5.94
C PHE A 208 -24.75 7.14 -6.45
N GLY A 209 -24.00 6.12 -6.00
CA GLY A 209 -24.24 4.72 -6.34
C GLY A 209 -25.47 4.10 -5.65
N ARG A 210 -25.83 4.57 -4.45
CA ARG A 210 -26.97 4.06 -3.66
C ARG A 210 -28.32 4.22 -4.36
N ALA A 211 -28.53 5.32 -5.11
CA ALA A 211 -29.75 5.53 -5.89
C ALA A 211 -29.93 4.45 -6.98
N ARG A 212 -28.82 3.95 -7.54
CA ARG A 212 -28.81 2.91 -8.58
C ARG A 212 -28.92 1.50 -7.99
N TYR A 213 -28.34 1.29 -6.81
CA TYR A 213 -28.37 0.01 -6.09
C TYR A 213 -29.73 -0.31 -5.46
N ALA A 214 -30.51 0.72 -5.09
CA ALA A 214 -31.89 0.55 -4.61
C ALA A 214 -32.81 -0.08 -5.68
N GLY A 215 -32.55 0.19 -6.98
CA GLY A 215 -33.25 -0.46 -8.09
C GLY A 215 -32.83 -1.92 -8.37
N PHE A 216 -31.68 -2.35 -7.85
CA PHE A 216 -31.14 -3.71 -8.07
C PHE A 216 -31.58 -4.74 -7.02
N LYS A 217 -32.28 -4.30 -5.96
CA LYS A 217 -32.76 -5.16 -4.86
C LYS A 217 -33.87 -6.15 -5.25
N SER A 218 -34.37 -6.14 -6.50
CA SER A 218 -35.43 -7.04 -6.96
C SER A 218 -34.94 -8.29 -7.71
N ALA A 219 -33.65 -8.44 -7.96
CA ALA A 219 -33.11 -9.66 -8.56
C ALA A 219 -32.45 -10.52 -7.47
N ASN A 220 -32.89 -11.78 -7.35
CA ASN A 220 -32.19 -12.78 -6.53
C ASN A 220 -30.68 -12.71 -6.81
N PRO A 221 -29.82 -12.79 -5.77
CA PRO A 221 -28.38 -12.85 -6.00
C PRO A 221 -28.10 -14.04 -6.94
N PRO A 222 -27.50 -13.82 -8.13
CA PRO A 222 -27.16 -14.93 -9.00
C PRO A 222 -26.26 -15.89 -8.22
N ALA A 223 -26.62 -17.18 -8.23
CA ALA A 223 -26.05 -18.25 -7.41
C ALA A 223 -24.54 -18.47 -7.63
N HIS A 224 -23.92 -17.80 -8.60
CA HIS A 224 -22.49 -17.81 -8.86
C HIS A 224 -21.95 -16.39 -8.95
N SER A 225 -21.49 -15.83 -7.83
CA SER A 225 -20.53 -14.74 -7.92
C SER A 225 -19.25 -15.32 -8.53
N LYS A 226 -18.88 -14.90 -9.74
CA LYS A 226 -17.57 -15.18 -10.37
C LYS A 226 -16.36 -14.66 -9.56
N PHE A 227 -16.64 -14.04 -8.42
CA PHE A 227 -15.71 -13.59 -7.41
C PHE A 227 -15.85 -14.46 -6.14
N PRO A 228 -15.09 -15.55 -6.02
CA PRO A 228 -14.79 -16.10 -4.72
C PRO A 228 -13.40 -15.59 -4.29
N LEU A 229 -13.37 -14.48 -3.56
CA LEU A 229 -12.38 -14.34 -2.46
C LEU A 229 -12.81 -15.19 -1.24
N ILE A 230 -13.75 -16.12 -1.47
CA ILE A 230 -14.14 -17.14 -0.51
C ILE A 230 -13.03 -18.19 -0.60
N PHE A 231 -12.22 -18.29 0.46
CA PHE A 231 -11.72 -19.60 0.84
C PHE A 231 -12.93 -20.42 1.28
N ASP A 232 -13.69 -20.94 0.31
CA ASP A 232 -14.66 -21.97 0.61
C ASP A 232 -13.86 -23.12 1.22
N ALA A 233 -14.38 -23.78 2.26
CA ALA A 233 -13.69 -24.93 2.86
C ALA A 233 -13.39 -26.04 1.81
N SER A 234 -14.03 -25.95 0.63
CA SER A 234 -13.83 -26.81 -0.53
C SER A 234 -12.87 -26.25 -1.61
N TYR A 235 -12.40 -25.00 -1.50
CA TYR A 235 -11.40 -24.41 -2.40
C TYR A 235 -10.01 -24.87 -1.96
N ARG A 236 -9.50 -25.91 -2.63
CA ARG A 236 -8.12 -26.36 -2.40
C ARG A 236 -7.18 -25.27 -2.88
N LEU A 237 -6.57 -24.54 -1.94
CA LEU A 237 -5.50 -23.60 -2.27
C LEU A 237 -4.50 -24.32 -3.16
N PRO A 238 -4.27 -23.84 -4.39
CA PRO A 238 -3.21 -24.39 -5.23
C PRO A 238 -1.89 -24.01 -4.57
N ARG A 239 -1.42 -24.84 -3.64
CA ARG A 239 -0.18 -24.62 -2.86
C ARG A 239 0.98 -24.26 -3.79
N ARG A 240 1.02 -24.87 -4.98
CA ARG A 240 1.99 -24.57 -6.04
C ARG A 240 1.96 -23.10 -6.48
N LEU A 241 0.79 -22.52 -6.74
CA LEU A 241 0.68 -21.11 -7.12
C LEU A 241 1.08 -20.19 -5.97
N LEU A 242 0.68 -20.50 -4.72
CA LEU A 242 1.14 -19.75 -3.56
C LEU A 242 2.66 -19.80 -3.39
N PHE A 243 3.27 -20.97 -3.55
CA PHE A 243 4.73 -21.13 -3.49
C PHE A 243 5.42 -20.35 -4.60
N ILE A 244 4.89 -20.38 -5.82
CA ILE A 244 5.42 -19.60 -6.95
C ILE A 244 5.30 -18.10 -6.65
N SER A 245 4.12 -17.61 -6.24
CA SER A 245 3.91 -16.20 -5.90
C SER A 245 4.76 -15.73 -4.72
N PHE A 246 4.93 -16.57 -3.71
CA PHE A 246 5.84 -16.30 -2.59
C PHE A 246 7.29 -16.24 -3.07
N GLY A 247 7.73 -17.18 -3.90
CA GLY A 247 9.07 -17.21 -4.47
C GLY A 247 9.35 -16.00 -5.36
N THR A 248 8.42 -15.61 -6.23
CA THR A 248 8.59 -14.43 -7.09
C THR A 248 8.62 -13.14 -6.27
N GLY A 249 7.76 -13.01 -5.25
CA GLY A 249 7.78 -11.87 -4.33
C GLY A 249 9.08 -11.79 -3.51
N LEU A 250 9.56 -12.93 -3.00
CA LEU A 250 10.83 -13.01 -2.26
C LEU A 250 12.01 -12.59 -3.13
N ILE A 251 12.09 -13.10 -4.36
CA ILE A 251 13.14 -12.73 -5.32
C ILE A 251 13.05 -11.23 -5.63
N PHE A 252 11.86 -10.71 -5.87
CA PHE A 252 11.65 -9.30 -6.19
C PHE A 252 12.11 -8.37 -5.06
N LEU A 253 11.67 -8.62 -3.82
CA LEU A 253 12.10 -7.83 -2.65
C LEU A 253 13.60 -7.98 -2.37
N THR A 254 14.17 -9.17 -2.59
CA THR A 254 15.61 -9.39 -2.45
C THR A 254 16.39 -8.58 -3.48
N LEU A 255 15.95 -8.57 -4.74
CA LEU A 255 16.53 -7.75 -5.80
C LEU A 255 16.42 -6.27 -5.46
N GLU A 256 15.29 -5.82 -4.92
CA GLU A 256 15.09 -4.44 -4.48
C GLU A 256 16.12 -4.02 -3.42
N VAL A 257 16.35 -4.84 -2.40
CA VAL A 257 17.35 -4.57 -1.36
C VAL A 257 18.77 -4.60 -1.93
N ILE A 258 19.08 -5.54 -2.83
CA ILE A 258 20.39 -5.64 -3.48
C ILE A 258 20.64 -4.40 -4.35
N TRP A 259 19.68 -4.01 -5.18
CA TRP A 259 19.79 -2.83 -6.05
C TRP A 259 19.94 -1.55 -5.24
N PHE A 260 19.19 -1.41 -4.15
CA PHE A 260 19.33 -0.26 -3.26
C PHE A 260 20.74 -0.17 -2.67
N ARG A 261 21.30 -1.30 -2.21
CA ARG A 261 22.68 -1.37 -1.70
C ARG A 261 23.69 -1.04 -2.78
N PHE A 262 23.50 -1.57 -3.98
CA PHE A 262 24.39 -1.32 -5.11
C PHE A 262 24.37 0.15 -5.53
N LEU A 263 23.19 0.76 -5.67
CA LEU A 263 23.05 2.17 -6.05
C LEU A 263 23.71 3.12 -5.05
N ARG A 264 23.67 2.81 -3.75
CA ARG A 264 24.37 3.59 -2.72
C ARG A 264 25.90 3.60 -2.86
N LEU A 265 26.49 2.67 -3.63
CA LEU A 265 27.93 2.65 -3.90
C LEU A 265 28.33 3.66 -4.99
N TYR A 266 27.42 4.00 -5.89
CA TYR A 266 27.69 4.86 -7.05
C TYR A 266 27.08 6.26 -6.93
N VAL A 267 25.93 6.38 -6.27
CA VAL A 267 25.27 7.66 -5.99
C VAL A 267 25.47 7.97 -4.51
N ALA A 268 25.97 9.18 -4.21
CA ALA A 268 26.12 9.65 -2.84
C ALA A 268 24.83 9.39 -2.05
N SER A 269 24.96 8.81 -0.85
CA SER A 269 23.88 8.18 -0.09
C SER A 269 22.68 9.11 0.17
N SER A 270 21.78 9.22 -0.80
CA SER A 270 20.59 10.06 -0.72
C SER A 270 19.34 9.18 -0.67
N PRO A 271 18.33 9.56 0.13
CA PRO A 271 17.01 8.93 0.08
C PRO A 271 16.36 9.02 -1.32
N THR A 272 16.80 9.96 -2.16
CA THR A 272 16.33 10.06 -3.55
C THR A 272 16.76 8.87 -4.42
N ALA A 273 17.92 8.25 -4.17
CA ALA A 273 18.32 7.05 -4.91
C ALA A 273 17.39 5.86 -4.65
N PHE A 274 16.91 5.72 -3.40
CA PHE A 274 15.90 4.71 -3.06
C PHE A 274 14.59 4.99 -3.79
N ALA A 275 14.12 6.24 -3.76
CA ALA A 275 12.87 6.65 -4.40
C ALA A 275 12.88 6.39 -5.92
N ILE A 276 13.99 6.66 -6.60
CA ILE A 276 14.12 6.41 -8.04
C ILE A 276 14.09 4.90 -8.33
N MET A 277 14.82 4.10 -7.58
CA MET A 277 14.81 2.65 -7.73
C MET A 277 13.41 2.06 -7.51
N LEU A 278 12.75 2.47 -6.41
CA LEU A 278 11.40 2.06 -6.08
C LEU A 278 10.41 2.50 -7.17
N ALA A 279 10.56 3.71 -7.71
CA ALA A 279 9.73 4.19 -8.81
C ALA A 279 9.90 3.35 -10.09
N VAL A 280 11.13 2.96 -10.46
CA VAL A 280 11.35 2.08 -11.62
C VAL A 280 10.70 0.71 -11.40
N ALA A 281 10.84 0.14 -10.20
CA ALA A 281 10.23 -1.12 -9.82
C ALA A 281 8.69 -1.06 -9.89
N LEU A 282 8.10 -0.01 -9.31
CA LEU A 282 6.65 0.24 -9.33
C LEU A 282 6.13 0.55 -10.73
N ALA A 283 6.90 1.26 -11.57
CA ALA A 283 6.54 1.49 -12.98
C ALA A 283 6.39 0.18 -13.73
N GLY A 284 7.34 -0.74 -13.57
CA GLY A 284 7.31 -2.07 -14.18
C GLY A 284 6.09 -2.88 -13.75
N ILE A 285 5.80 -2.92 -12.43
CA ILE A 285 4.63 -3.63 -11.89
C ILE A 285 3.33 -2.97 -12.38
N GLY A 286 3.24 -1.64 -12.32
CA GLY A 286 2.04 -0.88 -12.66
C GLY A 286 1.67 -1.02 -14.13
N LEU A 287 2.63 -0.79 -15.02
CA LEU A 287 2.43 -0.97 -16.46
C LEU A 287 2.16 -2.43 -16.82
N GLY A 288 2.91 -3.38 -16.23
CA GLY A 288 2.69 -4.81 -16.43
C GLY A 288 1.28 -5.26 -16.04
N SER A 289 0.75 -4.73 -14.92
CA SER A 289 -0.60 -5.03 -14.44
C SER A 289 -1.69 -4.51 -15.37
N ILE A 290 -1.51 -3.28 -15.91
CA ILE A 290 -2.45 -2.70 -16.88
C ILE A 290 -2.42 -3.47 -18.19
N VAL A 291 -1.23 -3.81 -18.69
CA VAL A 291 -1.05 -4.58 -19.93
C VAL A 291 -1.67 -5.97 -19.79
N ALA A 292 -1.42 -6.67 -18.67
CA ALA A 292 -2.04 -7.96 -18.38
C ALA A 292 -3.58 -7.88 -18.32
N GLY A 293 -4.11 -6.82 -17.68
CA GLY A 293 -5.55 -6.56 -17.65
C GLY A 293 -6.15 -6.23 -19.03
N ALA A 294 -5.36 -5.69 -19.96
CA ALA A 294 -5.77 -5.37 -21.33
C ALA A 294 -5.69 -6.58 -22.29
N ILE A 295 -4.68 -7.45 -22.15
CA ILE A 295 -4.45 -8.61 -23.01
C ILE A 295 -5.57 -9.66 -22.86
N HIS A 296 -6.10 -9.85 -21.65
CA HIS A 296 -7.20 -10.79 -21.40
C HIS A 296 -8.51 -10.41 -22.12
N ARG A 297 -8.57 -9.27 -22.80
CA ARG A 297 -9.66 -8.89 -23.70
C ARG A 297 -9.64 -9.64 -25.05
N ARG A 298 -8.56 -10.38 -25.35
CA ARG A 298 -8.29 -10.98 -26.68
C ARG A 298 -8.20 -12.52 -26.71
N LEU A 299 -8.23 -13.18 -25.56
CA LEU A 299 -8.30 -14.64 -25.43
C LEU A 299 -9.70 -15.03 -24.96
#